data_AF-A0A672FNV4-F1
#
_entry.id   AF-A0A672FNV4-F1
#
_cell.length_a   1.000
_cell.length_b   1.000
_cell.length_c   1.000
_cell.angle_alpha   90.00
_cell.angle_beta   90.00
_cell.angle_gamma   90.00
#
_symmetry.space_group_name_H-M   'P 1'
#
loop_
_entity.id
_entity.type
_entity.pdbx_description
1 polymer ?
#
loop_
_entity_poly.entity_id
_entity_poly.type
_entity_poly.pdbx_seq_one_letter_code
_entity_poly.pdbx_strand_id
1 'polypeptide(L)'
;MYINPSVPLWSQQSTGKMSLSAKDKDTVKTFWAKVAPRAGDIGADALSRMLVVYPQTKTYFSHWKDLSPGSEPVIKHGATVMGGVADAVSKIDDLTAGLMELSQLHAFTLRVDPANFMILSHNLMVVMAMQFPSDFTPEVHVSMDKFLAAVALALSEKYR
;
A
#
# COMPACT_ATOMS: atom_id res chain seq x y z
N MET A 1 -9.46 19.65 -31.48
CA MET A 1 -8.77 19.41 -30.19
C MET A 1 -7.77 18.29 -30.45
N TYR A 2 -6.50 18.60 -30.67
CA TYR A 2 -5.49 17.61 -31.03
C TYR A 2 -4.95 16.94 -29.76
N ILE A 3 -5.18 15.64 -29.61
CA ILE A 3 -4.59 14.84 -28.53
C ILE A 3 -3.24 14.34 -29.03
N ASN A 4 -2.16 14.74 -28.36
CA ASN A 4 -0.81 14.25 -28.63
C ASN A 4 -0.66 12.84 -28.00
N PRO A 5 -0.49 11.77 -28.80
CA PRO A 5 -0.44 10.38 -28.31
C PRO A 5 0.89 10.01 -27.62
N SER A 6 1.84 10.94 -27.50
CA SER A 6 3.19 10.66 -26.96
C SER A 6 3.28 10.73 -25.42
N VAL A 7 2.19 11.14 -24.76
CA VAL A 7 2.17 11.41 -23.32
C VAL A 7 1.24 10.38 -22.67
N PRO A 8 1.76 9.36 -21.98
CA PRO A 8 0.91 8.36 -21.34
C PRO A 8 -0.04 9.02 -20.33
N LEU A 9 -1.28 8.54 -20.24
CA LEU A 9 -2.33 9.13 -19.39
C LEU A 9 -1.89 9.35 -17.92
N TRP A 10 -0.99 8.50 -17.40
CA TRP A 10 -0.46 8.64 -16.04
C TRP A 10 0.46 9.86 -15.85
N SER A 11 1.01 10.41 -16.92
CA SER A 11 1.87 11.62 -16.88
C SER A 11 1.07 12.93 -16.97
N GLN A 12 -0.25 12.86 -17.16
CA GLN A 12 -1.17 14.01 -17.10
C GLN A 12 -1.83 14.18 -15.74
N GLN A 13 -1.49 13.36 -14.74
CA GLN A 13 -1.90 13.65 -13.37
C GLN A 13 -1.12 14.86 -12.85
N SER A 14 -1.88 15.94 -12.65
CA SER A 14 -1.49 17.12 -11.87
C SER A 14 -0.56 16.72 -10.73
N THR A 15 0.63 17.31 -10.68
CA THR A 15 1.55 17.30 -9.53
C THR A 15 1.00 18.11 -8.35
N GLY A 16 -0.32 18.18 -8.21
CA GLY A 16 -0.97 18.64 -7.00
C GLY A 16 -0.55 17.71 -5.87
N LYS A 17 0.21 18.28 -4.93
CA LYS A 17 0.54 17.67 -3.63
C LYS A 17 -0.67 16.86 -3.16
N MET A 18 -0.61 15.52 -3.26
CA MET A 18 -1.72 14.65 -2.88
C MET A 18 -1.82 14.66 -1.36
N SER A 19 -2.47 15.68 -0.81
CA SER A 19 -2.80 15.75 0.60
C SER A 19 -4.14 15.07 0.85
N LEU A 20 -4.21 14.33 1.95
CA LEU A 20 -5.46 13.78 2.45
C LEU A 20 -6.30 14.92 3.01
N SER A 21 -7.51 15.09 2.49
CA SER A 21 -8.50 16.00 3.10
C SER A 21 -8.96 15.45 4.45
N ALA A 22 -9.60 16.27 5.28
CA ALA A 22 -10.23 15.80 6.51
C ALA A 22 -11.22 14.64 6.24
N LYS A 23 -12.02 14.77 5.19
CA LYS A 23 -12.95 13.73 4.73
C LYS A 23 -12.22 12.43 4.35
N ASP A 24 -11.09 12.52 3.65
CA ASP A 24 -10.30 11.32 3.30
C ASP A 24 -9.81 10.61 4.56
N LYS A 25 -9.26 11.37 5.51
CA LYS A 25 -8.74 10.83 6.77
C LYS A 25 -9.84 10.13 7.57
N ASP A 26 -11.01 10.76 7.70
CA ASP A 26 -12.15 10.19 8.42
C ASP A 26 -12.69 8.94 7.73
N THR A 27 -12.74 8.95 6.39
CA THR A 27 -13.15 7.79 5.58
C THR A 27 -12.18 6.62 5.78
N VAL A 28 -10.87 6.89 5.72
CA VAL A 28 -9.82 5.88 5.96
C VAL A 28 -9.91 5.32 7.36
N LYS A 29 -10.01 6.17 8.40
CA LYS A 29 -10.13 5.71 9.80
C LYS A 29 -11.39 4.86 10.01
N THR A 30 -12.52 5.28 9.45
CA THR A 30 -13.80 4.56 9.55
C THR A 30 -13.75 3.20 8.87
N PHE A 31 -13.19 3.14 7.66
CA PHE A 31 -13.05 1.88 6.94
C PHE A 31 -12.00 0.97 7.60
N TRP A 32 -10.89 1.53 8.06
CA TRP A 32 -9.85 0.80 8.77
C TRP A 32 -10.39 0.09 10.02
N ALA A 33 -11.32 0.69 10.76
CA ALA A 33 -11.95 0.05 11.92
C ALA A 33 -12.66 -1.27 11.57
N LYS A 34 -13.14 -1.43 10.32
CA LYS A 34 -13.74 -2.68 9.80
C LYS A 34 -12.68 -3.67 9.32
N VAL A 35 -11.58 -3.15 8.76
CA VAL A 35 -10.44 -3.92 8.24
C VAL A 35 -9.60 -4.52 9.37
N ALA A 36 -9.38 -3.78 10.46
CA ALA A 36 -8.42 -4.11 11.51
C ALA A 36 -8.61 -5.52 12.13
N PRO A 37 -9.83 -5.99 12.43
CA PRO A 37 -10.04 -7.35 12.96
C PRO A 37 -9.60 -8.47 11.99
N ARG A 38 -9.48 -8.17 10.70
CA ARG A 38 -9.10 -9.13 9.64
C ARG A 38 -7.75 -8.78 8.99
N ALA A 39 -6.99 -7.88 9.60
CA ALA A 39 -5.77 -7.34 9.02
C ALA A 39 -4.76 -8.43 8.64
N GLY A 40 -4.58 -9.46 9.48
CA GLY A 40 -3.70 -10.59 9.19
C GLY A 40 -4.08 -11.34 7.90
N ASP A 41 -5.35 -11.71 7.76
CA ASP A 41 -5.87 -12.42 6.58
C ASP A 41 -5.72 -11.58 5.30
N ILE A 42 -6.03 -10.28 5.40
CA ILE A 42 -5.91 -9.34 4.28
C ILE A 42 -4.46 -9.20 3.84
N GLY A 43 -3.54 -9.06 4.79
CA GLY A 43 -2.11 -8.95 4.51
C GLY A 43 -1.56 -10.21 3.85
N ALA A 44 -1.96 -11.40 4.34
CA ALA A 44 -1.55 -12.67 3.78
C ALA A 44 -2.03 -12.87 2.33
N ASP A 45 -3.30 -12.55 2.05
CA ASP A 45 -3.87 -12.65 0.70
C ASP A 45 -3.23 -11.61 -0.25
N ALA A 46 -3.08 -10.36 0.20
CA ALA A 46 -2.48 -9.30 -0.62
C ALA A 46 -1.02 -9.60 -0.97
N LEU A 47 -0.24 -10.11 -0.01
CA LEU A 47 1.15 -10.50 -0.26
C LEU A 47 1.23 -11.73 -1.18
N SER A 48 0.35 -12.72 -0.98
CA SER A 48 0.24 -13.88 -1.87
C SER A 48 -0.04 -13.45 -3.32
N ARG A 49 -0.99 -12.55 -3.53
CA ARG A 49 -1.33 -12.00 -4.84
C ARG A 49 -0.18 -11.23 -5.46
N MET A 50 0.51 -10.39 -4.68
CA MET A 50 1.67 -9.66 -5.15
C MET A 50 2.75 -10.61 -5.68
N LEU A 51 3.10 -11.65 -4.92
CA LEU A 51 4.14 -12.59 -5.32
C LEU A 51 3.75 -13.42 -6.55
N VAL A 52 2.47 -13.73 -6.75
CA VAL A 52 1.99 -14.49 -7.92
C VAL A 52 1.87 -13.61 -9.16
N VAL A 53 1.20 -12.47 -9.05
CA VAL A 53 0.83 -11.60 -10.19
C VAL A 53 2.01 -10.72 -10.63
N TYR A 54 2.90 -10.37 -9.70
CA TYR A 54 4.06 -9.51 -9.93
C TYR A 54 5.35 -10.25 -9.54
N PRO A 55 5.77 -11.27 -10.32
CA PRO A 55 6.87 -12.17 -9.96
C PRO A 55 8.21 -11.45 -9.79
N GLN A 56 8.41 -10.26 -10.36
CA GLN A 56 9.59 -9.43 -10.12
C GLN A 56 9.75 -9.06 -8.64
N THR A 57 8.66 -8.99 -7.88
CA THR A 57 8.70 -8.68 -6.44
C THR A 57 9.30 -9.81 -5.61
N LYS A 58 9.37 -11.05 -6.14
CA LYS A 58 9.94 -12.20 -5.43
C LYS A 58 11.42 -12.02 -5.08
N THR A 59 12.15 -11.17 -5.80
CA THR A 59 13.58 -10.94 -5.56
C THR A 59 13.85 -10.47 -4.11
N TYR A 60 12.96 -9.64 -3.56
CA TYR A 60 13.05 -9.12 -2.18
C TYR A 60 12.81 -10.19 -1.11
N PHE A 61 12.23 -11.33 -1.50
CA PHE A 61 11.87 -12.43 -0.61
C PHE A 61 12.62 -13.73 -0.94
N SER A 62 13.70 -13.65 -1.72
CA SER A 62 14.52 -14.80 -2.16
C SER A 62 15.14 -15.62 -1.02
N HIS A 63 15.17 -15.07 0.20
CA HIS A 63 15.62 -15.75 1.42
C HIS A 63 14.55 -16.68 2.02
N TRP A 64 13.29 -16.61 1.58
CA TRP A 64 12.24 -17.55 2.00
C TRP A 64 12.29 -18.83 1.18
N LYS A 65 12.15 -19.97 1.87
CA LYS A 65 12.12 -21.30 1.24
C LYS A 65 10.82 -21.57 0.48
N ASP A 66 9.72 -20.90 0.87
CA ASP A 66 8.40 -21.09 0.29
C ASP A 66 7.67 -19.75 0.11
N LEU A 67 7.47 -19.38 -1.15
CA LEU A 67 6.78 -18.16 -1.59
C LEU A 67 5.36 -18.45 -2.10
N SER A 68 4.85 -19.67 -1.90
CA SER A 68 3.51 -20.05 -2.33
C SER A 68 2.43 -19.28 -1.56
N PRO A 69 1.26 -19.03 -2.17
CA PRO A 69 0.13 -18.44 -1.47
C PRO A 69 -0.21 -19.19 -0.19
N GLY A 70 -0.32 -18.46 0.92
CA GLY A 70 -0.65 -19.05 2.23
C GLY A 70 0.50 -19.80 2.93
N SER A 71 1.74 -19.73 2.43
CA SER A 71 2.88 -20.26 3.17
C SER A 71 3.09 -19.52 4.50
N GLU A 72 3.67 -20.19 5.50
CA GLU A 72 3.97 -19.59 6.81
C GLU A 72 4.71 -18.24 6.73
N PRO A 73 5.81 -18.08 5.94
CA PRO A 73 6.50 -16.80 5.86
C PRO A 73 5.63 -15.71 5.20
N VAL A 74 4.78 -16.06 4.23
CA VAL A 74 3.84 -15.13 3.57
C VAL A 74 2.78 -14.66 4.57
N ILE A 75 2.19 -15.56 5.34
CA ILE A 75 1.20 -15.20 6.38
C ILE A 75 1.83 -14.27 7.42
N LYS A 76 3.00 -14.65 7.94
CA LYS A 76 3.69 -13.88 8.98
C LYS A 76 4.05 -12.48 8.50
N HIS A 77 4.62 -12.37 7.30
CA HIS A 77 5.02 -11.07 6.76
C HIS A 77 3.82 -10.23 6.31
N GLY A 78 2.75 -10.85 5.82
CA GLY A 78 1.49 -10.17 5.54
C GLY A 78 0.94 -9.46 6.78
N ALA A 79 1.00 -10.10 7.94
CA ALA A 79 0.65 -9.47 9.22
C ALA A 79 1.59 -8.30 9.57
N THR A 80 2.91 -8.43 9.33
CA THR A 80 3.88 -7.33 9.52
C THR A 80 3.55 -6.13 8.64
N VAL A 81 3.26 -6.34 7.36
CA VAL A 81 2.83 -5.29 6.42
C VAL A 81 1.61 -4.56 6.96
N MET A 82 0.59 -5.30 7.40
CA MET A 82 -0.64 -4.70 7.89
C MET A 82 -0.49 -4.01 9.26
N GLY A 83 0.51 -4.41 10.06
CA GLY A 83 0.96 -3.64 11.22
C GLY A 83 1.51 -2.26 10.81
N GLY A 84 2.30 -2.20 9.72
CA GLY A 84 2.76 -0.94 9.14
C GLY A 84 1.62 -0.06 8.61
N VAL A 85 0.58 -0.66 8.00
CA VAL A 85 -0.62 0.07 7.58
C VAL A 85 -1.38 0.62 8.79
N ALA A 86 -1.50 -0.17 9.87
CA ALA A 86 -2.13 0.27 11.11
C ALA A 86 -1.41 1.49 11.71
N ASP A 87 -0.07 1.43 11.76
CA ASP A 87 0.77 2.52 12.23
C ASP A 87 0.58 3.78 11.37
N ALA A 88 0.55 3.63 10.04
CA ALA A 88 0.27 4.71 9.10
C ALA A 88 -1.11 5.35 9.31
N VAL A 89 -2.16 4.56 9.58
CA VAL A 89 -3.49 5.10 9.92
C VAL A 89 -3.45 5.91 11.22
N SER A 90 -2.68 5.47 12.21
CA SER A 90 -2.52 6.21 13.48
C SER A 90 -1.75 7.53 13.30
N LYS A 91 -0.88 7.61 12.29
CA LYS A 91 -0.03 8.75 11.95
C LYS A 91 -0.52 9.54 10.74
N ILE A 92 -1.79 9.37 10.33
CA ILE A 92 -2.33 9.89 9.07
C ILE A 92 -2.32 11.43 8.94
N ASP A 93 -2.10 12.15 10.04
CA ASP A 93 -1.95 13.60 10.03
C ASP A 93 -0.55 14.07 9.60
N ASP A 94 0.48 13.25 9.83
CA ASP A 94 1.86 13.47 9.38
C ASP A 94 2.56 12.13 9.08
N LEU A 95 2.29 11.59 7.90
CA LEU A 95 2.85 10.32 7.45
C LEU A 95 4.36 10.38 7.23
N THR A 96 4.88 11.52 6.77
CA THR A 96 6.31 11.68 6.47
C THR A 96 7.14 11.61 7.75
N ALA A 97 6.76 12.35 8.79
CA ALA A 97 7.43 12.24 10.08
C ALA A 97 7.14 10.88 10.75
N GLY A 98 5.88 10.42 10.68
CA GLY A 98 5.45 9.20 11.36
C GLY A 98 6.09 7.91 10.84
N LEU A 99 6.39 7.84 9.54
CA LEU A 99 6.95 6.64 8.90
C LEU A 99 8.45 6.76 8.62
N MET A 100 9.12 7.74 9.23
CA MET A 100 10.53 8.05 9.00
C MET A 100 11.45 6.83 9.18
N GLU A 101 11.33 6.11 10.30
CA GLU A 101 12.15 4.92 10.58
C GLU A 101 11.86 3.79 9.58
N LEU A 102 10.60 3.62 9.19
CA LEU A 102 10.21 2.60 8.22
C LEU A 102 10.72 2.95 6.82
N SER A 103 10.76 4.23 6.45
CA SER A 103 11.40 4.71 5.22
C SER A 103 12.90 4.39 5.22
N GLN A 104 13.62 4.67 6.32
CA GLN A 104 15.04 4.35 6.44
C GLN A 104 15.31 2.85 6.33
N LEU A 105 14.48 2.02 6.97
CA LEU A 105 14.58 0.56 6.87
C LEU A 105 14.47 0.11 5.40
N HIS A 106 13.43 0.58 4.69
CA HIS A 106 13.20 0.20 3.30
C HIS A 106 14.28 0.73 2.36
N ALA A 107 14.77 1.95 2.58
CA ALA A 107 15.78 2.59 1.74
C ALA A 107 17.18 2.00 1.92
N PHE A 108 17.65 1.90 3.17
CA PHE A 108 19.07 1.62 3.44
C PHE A 108 19.36 0.15 3.72
N THR A 109 18.43 -0.54 4.39
CA THR A 109 18.60 -1.95 4.78
C THR A 109 17.99 -2.89 3.75
N LEU A 110 16.70 -2.74 3.46
CA LEU A 110 15.99 -3.66 2.56
C LEU A 110 16.22 -3.33 1.08
N ARG A 111 16.52 -2.06 0.79
CA ARG A 111 16.78 -1.53 -0.57
C ARG A 111 15.70 -1.91 -1.57
N VAL A 112 14.44 -1.83 -1.14
CA VAL A 112 13.28 -2.12 -2.00
C VAL A 112 13.10 -0.98 -2.99
N ASP A 113 12.98 -1.23 -4.29
CA ASP A 113 12.73 -0.13 -5.24
C ASP A 113 11.35 0.50 -4.92
N PRO A 114 11.26 1.83 -4.70
CA PRO A 114 10.02 2.53 -4.35
C PRO A 114 8.82 2.23 -5.27
N ALA A 115 9.07 1.88 -6.54
CA ALA A 115 8.02 1.51 -7.48
C ALA A 115 7.17 0.31 -6.99
N ASN A 116 7.73 -0.56 -6.15
CA ASN A 116 7.02 -1.74 -5.64
C ASN A 116 6.00 -1.42 -4.54
N PHE A 117 6.07 -0.25 -3.88
CA PHE A 117 5.08 0.12 -2.86
C PHE A 117 3.69 0.22 -3.47
N MET A 118 3.56 0.81 -4.66
CA MET A 118 2.27 0.91 -5.35
C MET A 118 1.74 -0.44 -5.85
N ILE A 119 2.62 -1.40 -6.13
CA ILE A 119 2.22 -2.77 -6.46
C ILE A 119 1.53 -3.41 -5.25
N LEU A 120 2.13 -3.31 -4.06
CA LEU A 120 1.53 -3.83 -2.83
C LEU A 120 0.22 -3.09 -2.49
N SER A 121 0.20 -1.76 -2.61
CA SER A 121 -1.01 -0.95 -2.41
C SER A 121 -2.17 -1.42 -3.28
N HIS A 122 -1.92 -1.70 -4.56
CA HIS A 122 -2.96 -2.23 -5.45
C HIS A 122 -3.50 -3.59 -4.98
N ASN A 123 -2.63 -4.52 -4.58
CA ASN A 123 -3.06 -5.84 -4.10
C ASN A 123 -3.85 -5.73 -2.77
N LEU A 124 -3.49 -4.81 -1.88
CA LEU A 124 -4.26 -4.51 -0.68
C LEU A 124 -5.67 -4.02 -1.02
N MET A 125 -5.78 -3.07 -1.97
CA MET A 125 -7.07 -2.54 -2.42
C MET A 125 -7.96 -3.62 -3.03
N VAL A 126 -7.40 -4.52 -3.86
CA VAL A 126 -8.12 -5.68 -4.42
C VAL A 126 -8.68 -6.56 -3.31
N VAL A 127 -7.88 -6.91 -2.30
CA VAL A 127 -8.32 -7.77 -1.21
C VAL A 127 -9.37 -7.09 -0.33
N MET A 128 -9.19 -5.80 -0.02
CA MET A 128 -10.19 -5.03 0.73
C MET A 128 -11.54 -4.97 -0.01
N ALA A 129 -11.52 -4.77 -1.33
CA ALA A 129 -12.73 -4.77 -2.16
C ALA A 129 -13.45 -6.13 -2.15
N MET A 130 -12.71 -7.23 -2.25
CA MET A 130 -13.28 -8.58 -2.21
C MET A 130 -13.84 -8.95 -0.84
N GLN A 131 -13.16 -8.56 0.25
CA GLN A 131 -13.54 -8.95 1.60
C GLN A 131 -14.64 -8.06 2.20
N PHE A 132 -14.78 -6.83 1.72
CA PHE A 132 -15.76 -5.85 2.19
C PHE A 132 -16.54 -5.19 1.05
N PRO A 133 -17.18 -5.96 0.15
CA PRO A 133 -17.77 -5.42 -1.08
C PRO A 133 -18.89 -4.40 -0.83
N SER A 134 -19.61 -4.51 0.28
CA SER A 134 -20.65 -3.54 0.68
C SER A 134 -20.07 -2.24 1.25
N ASP A 135 -18.89 -2.31 1.87
CA ASP A 135 -18.27 -1.18 2.57
C ASP A 135 -17.20 -0.48 1.72
N PHE A 136 -16.68 -1.16 0.70
CA PHE A 136 -15.68 -0.63 -0.22
C PHE A 136 -16.34 0.17 -1.35
N THR A 137 -17.02 1.24 -0.97
CA THR A 137 -17.70 2.15 -1.90
C THR A 137 -16.68 2.92 -2.77
N PRO A 138 -17.12 3.60 -3.85
CA PRO A 138 -16.23 4.45 -4.64
C PRO A 138 -15.51 5.52 -3.81
N GLU A 139 -16.18 6.09 -2.80
CA GLU A 139 -15.58 7.07 -1.89
C GLU A 139 -14.50 6.44 -1.01
N VAL A 140 -14.77 5.25 -0.43
CA VAL A 140 -13.77 4.50 0.34
C VAL A 140 -12.59 4.12 -0.54
N HIS A 141 -12.84 3.68 -1.77
CA HIS A 141 -11.79 3.36 -2.75
C HIS A 141 -10.88 4.57 -2.97
N VAL A 142 -11.44 5.73 -3.35
CA VAL A 142 -10.63 6.93 -3.63
C VAL A 142 -9.85 7.39 -2.40
N SER A 143 -10.46 7.41 -1.21
CA SER A 143 -9.77 7.85 0.00
C SER A 143 -8.66 6.87 0.43
N MET A 144 -8.89 5.56 0.30
CA MET A 144 -7.86 4.54 0.57
C MET A 144 -6.72 4.56 -0.46
N ASP A 145 -7.02 4.77 -1.74
CA ASP A 145 -6.01 4.90 -2.80
C ASP A 145 -5.10 6.10 -2.54
N LYS A 146 -5.68 7.26 -2.24
CA LYS A 146 -4.92 8.46 -1.84
C LYS A 146 -4.08 8.21 -0.60
N PHE A 147 -4.61 7.51 0.40
CA PHE A 147 -3.89 7.20 1.63
C PHE A 147 -2.70 6.28 1.35
N LEU A 148 -2.90 5.18 0.62
CA LEU A 148 -1.82 4.26 0.30
C LEU A 148 -0.76 4.88 -0.63
N ALA A 149 -1.16 5.80 -1.52
CA ALA A 149 -0.22 6.60 -2.30
C ALA A 149 0.61 7.56 -1.42
N ALA A 150 -0.02 8.19 -0.42
CA ALA A 150 0.69 9.03 0.55
C ALA A 150 1.63 8.20 1.45
N VAL A 151 1.24 6.98 1.83
CA VAL A 151 2.12 6.04 2.54
C VAL A 151 3.31 5.65 1.67
N ALA A 152 3.09 5.28 0.41
CA ALA A 152 4.18 4.97 -0.53
C ALA A 152 5.15 6.15 -0.69
N LEU A 153 4.63 7.39 -0.79
CA LEU A 153 5.44 8.60 -0.84
C LEU A 153 6.27 8.77 0.44
N ALA A 154 5.65 8.62 1.62
CA ALA A 154 6.35 8.74 2.89
C ALA A 154 7.44 7.66 3.07
N LEU A 155 7.19 6.42 2.64
CA LEU A 155 8.21 5.37 2.64
C LEU A 155 9.36 5.68 1.67
N SER A 156 9.08 6.42 0.60
CA SER A 156 10.08 6.81 -0.40
C SER A 156 10.94 8.01 0.00
N GLU A 157 10.64 8.67 1.12
CA GLU A 157 11.27 9.95 1.50
C GLU A 157 12.79 9.86 1.67
N LYS A 158 13.32 8.73 2.16
CA LYS A 158 14.76 8.54 2.42
C LYS A 158 15.55 7.84 1.33
N TYR A 159 14.98 7.72 0.14
CA TYR A 159 15.65 7.09 -1.01
C TYR A 159 16.64 8.00 -1.73
N ARG A 160 16.64 9.31 -1.44
CA ARG A 160 17.52 10.32 -2.05
C ARG A 160 17.82 11.46 -1.08
#